data_AF-A0A087UYP5-F1
#
_entry.id   AF-A0A087UYP5-F1
#
_cell.length_a   1.000
_cell.length_b   1.000
_cell.length_c   1.000
_cell.angle_alpha   90.00
_cell.angle_beta   90.00
_cell.angle_gamma   90.00
#
_symmetry.space_group_name_H-M   'P 1'
#
loop_
_entity.id
_entity.type
_entity.pdbx_description
1 polymer ?
#
loop_
_entity_poly.entity_id
_entity_poly.type
_entity_poly.pdbx_seq_one_letter_code
_entity_poly.pdbx_strand_id
1 'polypeptide(L)'
;MSRSEGPDRGHAWVIAIAACVITMILSGISKMVGILYVAVIDTYDTTRFEATLPFTFRKSLRSSAGIVVGVIGQRYGIRTVTLWGGVIAALGAGLCFVAPTVTWLAVCW
;
A
#
# COMPACT_ATOMS: atom_id res chain seq x y z
N MET A 1 -16.49 14.25 -27.99
CA MET A 1 -16.41 15.08 -26.77
C MET A 1 -17.23 14.37 -25.70
N SER A 2 -16.56 13.65 -24.79
CA SER A 2 -17.18 12.59 -23.99
C SER A 2 -18.22 13.14 -23.02
N ARG A 3 -19.37 12.47 -23.01
CA ARG A 3 -20.55 12.73 -22.20
C ARG A 3 -20.17 12.92 -20.73
N SER A 4 -20.55 14.05 -20.16
CA SER A 4 -20.69 14.23 -18.72
C SER A 4 -21.79 13.30 -18.21
N GLU A 5 -21.43 12.06 -17.87
CA GLU A 5 -22.28 11.16 -17.08
C GLU A 5 -22.29 11.68 -15.64
N GLY A 6 -23.48 12.08 -15.17
CA GLY A 6 -23.65 12.68 -13.84
C GLY A 6 -23.17 11.80 -12.68
N PRO A 7 -22.88 12.41 -11.51
CA PRO A 7 -22.23 11.77 -10.37
C PRO A 7 -22.99 10.60 -9.72
N ASP A 8 -24.27 10.40 -10.02
CA ASP A 8 -25.16 9.50 -9.26
C ASP A 8 -25.72 8.33 -10.08
N ARG A 9 -24.84 7.50 -10.65
CA ARG A 9 -25.24 6.18 -11.21
C ARG A 9 -24.75 5.05 -10.31
N GLY A 10 -25.44 3.90 -10.30
CA GLY A 10 -25.08 2.75 -9.45
C GLY A 10 -23.62 2.29 -9.56
N HIS A 11 -22.94 2.55 -10.68
CA HIS A 11 -21.50 2.31 -10.82
C HIS A 11 -20.62 3.19 -9.92
N ALA A 12 -21.02 4.44 -9.66
CA ALA A 12 -20.29 5.34 -8.75
C ALA A 12 -20.29 4.80 -7.31
N TRP A 13 -21.40 4.20 -6.86
CA TRP A 13 -21.49 3.53 -5.57
C TRP A 13 -20.55 2.33 -5.45
N VAL A 14 -20.42 1.53 -6.51
CA VAL A 14 -19.45 0.42 -6.53
C VAL A 14 -18.01 0.92 -6.39
N ILE A 15 -17.68 2.02 -7.08
CA ILE A 15 -16.34 2.63 -6.99
C ILE A 15 -16.10 3.22 -5.60
N ALA A 16 -17.11 3.86 -5.00
CA ALA A 16 -17.03 4.42 -3.65
C ALA A 16 -16.81 3.31 -2.60
N ILE A 17 -17.54 2.19 -2.70
CA ILE A 17 -17.35 1.03 -1.82
C ILE A 17 -15.94 0.45 -2.00
N ALA A 18 -15.47 0.29 -3.25
CA ALA A 18 -14.11 -0.18 -3.51
C ALA A 18 -13.05 0.75 -2.90
N ALA A 19 -13.20 2.07 -3.06
CA ALA A 19 -12.32 3.06 -2.45
C ALA A 19 -12.37 3.02 -0.92
N CYS A 20 -13.56 2.81 -0.34
CA CYS A 20 -13.75 2.62 1.10
C CYS A 20 -12.98 1.39 1.60
N VAL A 21 -13.11 0.24 0.92
CA VAL A 21 -12.37 -0.97 1.28
C VAL A 21 -10.86 -0.77 1.17
N ILE A 22 -10.37 -0.15 0.10
CA ILE A 22 -8.93 0.13 -0.08
C ILE A 22 -8.40 1.02 1.04
N THR A 23 -9.11 2.11 1.35
CA THR A 23 -8.71 3.05 2.41
C THR A 23 -8.80 2.40 3.80
N MET A 24 -9.79 1.55 4.03
CA MET A 24 -9.93 0.75 5.25
C MET A 24 -8.73 -0.19 5.44
N ILE A 25 -8.34 -0.94 4.40
CA ILE A 25 -7.16 -1.83 4.43
C ILE A 25 -5.90 -1.00 4.73
N LEU A 26 -5.71 0.12 4.04
CA LEU A 26 -4.53 0.97 4.18
C LEU A 26 -4.40 1.59 5.59
N SER A 27 -5.53 1.95 6.19
CA SER A 27 -5.65 2.43 7.57
C SER A 27 -5.41 1.32 8.58
N GLY A 28 -5.98 0.13 8.33
CA GLY A 28 -5.80 -1.07 9.16
C GLY A 28 -4.33 -1.47 9.29
N ILE A 29 -3.60 -1.56 8.18
CA ILE A 29 -2.16 -1.86 8.18
C ILE A 29 -1.40 -0.83 9.01
N SER A 30 -1.76 0.44 8.91
CA SER A 30 -1.09 1.51 9.64
C SER A 30 -1.30 1.39 11.16
N LYS A 31 -2.44 0.86 11.62
CA LYS A 31 -2.69 0.58 13.05
C LYS A 31 -1.99 -0.70 13.53
N MET A 32 -1.86 -1.70 12.67
CA MET A 32 -1.20 -2.97 13.01
C MET A 32 0.32 -2.87 13.07
N VAL A 33 0.93 -1.77 12.64
CA VAL A 33 2.40 -1.56 12.67
C VAL A 33 3.00 -1.86 14.04
N GLY A 34 2.35 -1.46 15.14
CA GLY A 34 2.87 -1.72 16.49
C GLY A 34 2.92 -3.22 16.84
N ILE A 35 1.90 -3.97 16.42
CA ILE A 35 1.83 -5.43 16.64
C ILE A 35 2.87 -6.13 15.76
N LEU A 36 2.95 -5.73 14.49
CA LEU A 36 3.90 -6.27 13.53
C LEU A 36 5.36 -5.97 13.93
N TYR A 37 5.63 -4.82 14.54
CA TYR A 37 6.95 -4.48 15.05
C TYR A 37 7.42 -5.46 16.13
N VAL A 38 6.55 -5.79 17.08
CA VAL A 38 6.86 -6.78 18.12
C VAL A 38 7.06 -8.16 17.51
N ALA A 39 6.20 -8.56 16.57
CA ALA A 39 6.32 -9.85 15.89
C ALA A 39 7.62 -9.99 15.08
N VAL A 40 8.07 -8.91 14.40
CA VAL A 40 9.34 -8.92 13.65
C VAL A 40 10.54 -9.08 14.57
N ILE A 41 10.54 -8.42 15.74
CA ILE A 41 11.61 -8.59 16.73
C ILE A 41 11.66 -10.03 17.22
N ASP A 42 10.50 -10.61 17.56
CA ASP A 42 10.41 -11.98 18.09
C ASP A 42 10.79 -13.04 17.04
N THR A 43 10.44 -12.83 15.77
CA THR A 43 10.69 -13.80 14.69
C THR A 43 12.13 -13.78 14.18
N TYR A 44 12.74 -12.59 14.09
CA TYR A 44 14.07 -12.41 13.49
C TYR A 44 15.18 -12.12 14.52
N ASP A 45 14.86 -12.13 15.82
CA ASP A 45 15.76 -11.83 16.95
C ASP A 45 16.66 -10.60 16.70
N THR A 46 16.03 -9.55 16.17
CA THR A 46 16.68 -8.37 15.62
C THR A 46 16.64 -7.20 16.59
N THR A 47 17.58 -6.26 16.44
CA THR A 47 17.58 -5.04 17.26
C THR A 47 16.36 -4.17 16.99
N ARG A 48 15.91 -3.45 18.01
CA ARG A 48 14.78 -2.51 17.93
C ARG A 48 14.92 -1.48 16.81
N PHE A 49 16.15 -1.09 16.49
CA PHE A 49 16.45 -0.14 15.43
C PHE A 49 16.20 -0.76 14.05
N GLU A 50 16.74 -1.95 13.80
CA GLU A 50 16.58 -2.67 12.52
C GLU A 50 15.13 -3.06 12.25
N ALA A 51 14.39 -3.49 13.27
CA ALA A 51 12.96 -3.77 13.15
C ALA A 51 12.12 -2.53 12.76
N THR A 52 12.63 -1.31 12.97
CA THR A 52 11.92 -0.06 12.62
C THR A 52 12.16 0.34 11.15
N LEU A 53 13.23 -0.16 10.52
CA LEU A 53 13.59 0.13 9.13
C LEU A 53 12.47 -0.21 8.12
N PRO A 54 11.86 -1.41 8.11
CA PRO A 54 10.80 -1.73 7.15
C PRO A 54 9.62 -0.76 7.25
N PHE A 55 9.21 -0.39 8.46
CA PHE A 55 8.08 0.52 8.65
C PHE A 55 8.39 1.96 8.21
N THR A 56 9.59 2.44 8.51
CA THR A 56 10.02 3.80 8.12
C THR A 56 10.21 3.89 6.61
N PHE A 57 10.83 2.89 6.00
CA PHE A 57 11.03 2.82 4.56
C PHE A 57 9.69 2.83 3.82
N ARG A 58 8.75 1.98 4.23
CA ARG A 58 7.39 1.94 3.68
C ARG A 58 6.65 3.28 3.80
N LYS A 59 6.81 3.98 4.92
CA LYS A 59 6.21 5.32 5.11
C LYS A 59 6.85 6.36 4.19
N SER A 60 8.17 6.36 4.05
CA SER A 60 8.89 7.24 3.12
C SER A 60 8.49 6.98 1.67
N LEU A 61 8.43 5.71 1.27
CA LEU A 61 8.01 5.31 -0.07
C LEU A 61 6.57 5.71 -0.37
N ARG A 62 5.65 5.55 0.59
CA ARG A 62 4.26 6.02 0.43
C ARG A 62 4.20 7.54 0.21
N SER A 63 5.03 8.30 0.93
CA SER A 63 5.07 9.75 0.80
C SER A 63 5.56 10.19 -0.59
N SER A 64 6.66 9.61 -1.08
CA SER A 64 7.18 9.91 -2.42
C SER A 64 6.27 9.41 -3.53
N ALA A 65 5.68 8.22 -3.36
CA ALA A 65 4.72 7.65 -4.29
C ALA A 65 3.48 8.55 -4.45
N GLY A 66 3.08 9.33 -3.45
CA GLY A 66 1.98 10.30 -3.57
C GLY A 66 2.21 11.32 -4.70
N ILE A 67 3.43 11.84 -4.83
CA ILE A 67 3.80 12.79 -5.90
C ILE A 67 3.79 12.07 -7.26
N VAL A 68 4.40 10.89 -7.31
CA VAL A 68 4.51 10.09 -8.54
C VAL A 68 3.13 9.68 -9.07
N VAL A 69 2.27 9.15 -8.19
CA VAL A 69 0.89 8.76 -8.51
C VAL A 69 0.07 9.96 -8.93
N GLY A 70 0.29 11.14 -8.35
CA GLY A 70 -0.35 12.38 -8.78
C GLY A 70 -0.04 12.71 -10.25
N VAL A 71 1.24 12.70 -10.63
CA VAL A 71 1.67 13.00 -12.02
C VAL A 71 1.20 11.92 -13.00
N ILE A 72 1.37 10.64 -12.67
CA ILE A 72 0.99 9.53 -13.53
C ILE A 72 -0.53 9.44 -13.66
N GLY A 73 -1.27 9.69 -12.58
CA GLY A 73 -2.73 9.69 -12.56
C GLY A 73 -3.35 10.71 -13.50
N GLN A 74 -2.72 11.88 -13.66
CA GLN A 74 -3.15 12.88 -14.65
C GLN A 74 -2.91 12.45 -16.10
N ARG A 75 -1.89 11.61 -16.36
CA ARG A 75 -1.51 11.16 -17.71
C ARG A 75 -2.21 9.87 -18.16
N TYR A 76 -2.36 8.89 -17.26
CA TYR A 76 -2.83 7.53 -17.58
C TYR A 76 -4.19 7.18 -16.93
N GLY A 77 -4.76 8.10 -16.15
CA GLY A 77 -6.02 7.90 -15.44
C GLY A 77 -5.88 7.11 -14.14
N ILE A 78 -6.67 7.49 -13.13
CA ILE A 78 -6.56 6.94 -11.77
C ILE A 78 -6.84 5.43 -11.69
N ARG A 79 -7.77 4.91 -12.50
CA ARG A 79 -8.22 3.51 -12.43
C ARG A 79 -7.11 2.53 -12.78
N THR A 80 -6.35 2.80 -13.83
CA THR A 80 -5.21 1.98 -14.27
C THR A 80 -4.10 2.01 -13.23
N VAL A 81 -3.80 3.19 -12.67
CA VAL A 81 -2.77 3.35 -11.64
C VAL A 81 -3.13 2.59 -10.36
N THR A 82 -4.39 2.64 -9.92
CA THR A 82 -4.86 1.87 -8.74
C THR A 82 -4.78 0.37 -8.97
N LEU A 83 -5.14 -0.13 -10.16
CA LEU A 83 -5.03 -1.56 -10.49
C LEU A 83 -3.58 -2.05 -10.43
N TRP A 84 -2.66 -1.35 -11.10
CA TRP A 84 -1.23 -1.71 -11.07
C TRP A 84 -0.63 -1.60 -9.66
N GLY A 85 -1.00 -0.55 -8.90
CA GLY A 85 -0.57 -0.41 -7.52
C GLY A 85 -1.04 -1.56 -6.63
N GLY A 86 -2.28 -2.04 -6.83
CA GLY A 86 -2.82 -3.20 -6.13
C GLY A 86 -2.08 -4.51 -6.48
N VAL A 87 -1.77 -4.74 -7.75
CA VAL A 87 -1.00 -5.91 -8.20
C VAL A 87 0.41 -5.90 -7.60
N ILE A 88 1.10 -4.75 -7.65
CA ILE A 88 2.43 -4.60 -7.06
C ILE A 88 2.39 -4.84 -5.55
N ALA A 89 1.39 -4.30 -4.84
CA ALA A 89 1.21 -4.51 -3.41
C ALA A 89 0.93 -5.99 -3.05
N ALA A 90 0.13 -6.69 -3.86
CA ALA A 90 -0.15 -8.11 -3.66
C ALA A 90 1.10 -8.98 -3.88
N LEU A 91 1.89 -8.67 -4.90
CA LEU A 91 3.16 -9.35 -5.16
C LEU A 91 4.18 -9.09 -4.03
N GLY A 92 4.28 -7.85 -3.54
CA GLY A 92 5.14 -7.51 -2.39
C GLY A 92 4.76 -8.26 -1.13
N ALA A 93 3.45 -8.30 -0.81
CA ALA A 93 2.94 -9.09 0.32
C ALA A 93 3.21 -10.59 0.17
N GLY A 94 3.11 -11.14 -1.05
CA GLY A 94 3.47 -12.53 -1.33
C GLY A 94 4.96 -12.82 -1.17
N LEU A 95 5.82 -11.91 -1.63
CA LEU A 95 7.28 -12.02 -1.50
C LEU A 95 7.74 -11.96 -0.04
N CYS A 96 7.01 -11.25 0.82
CA CYS A 96 7.28 -11.20 2.26
C CYS A 96 7.20 -12.58 2.94
N PHE A 97 6.45 -13.54 2.38
CA PHE A 97 6.36 -14.90 2.94
C PHE A 97 7.68 -15.67 2.88
N VAL A 98 8.52 -15.35 1.88
CA VAL A 98 9.80 -16.04 1.65
C VAL A 98 10.98 -15.21 2.16
N ALA A 99 10.74 -14.07 2.81
CA ALA A 99 11.79 -13.16 3.26
C ALA A 99 12.63 -13.79 4.40
N PRO A 100 13.93 -14.06 4.18
CA PRO A 100 14.78 -14.67 5.21
C PRO A 100 15.41 -13.63 6.15
N THR A 101 15.37 -12.34 5.79
CA THR A 101 15.98 -11.25 6.57
C THR A 101 15.06 -10.04 6.67
N VAL A 102 15.25 -9.26 7.74
CA VAL A 102 14.51 -8.01 8.01
C VAL A 102 14.73 -6.97 6.91
N THR A 103 15.90 -6.95 6.27
CA THR A 103 16.19 -6.07 5.13
C THR A 103 15.44 -6.48 3.87
N TRP A 104 15.31 -7.80 3.62
CA TRP A 104 14.48 -8.30 2.51
C TRP A 104 13.00 -7.97 2.75
N LEU A 105 12.56 -8.11 3.99
CA LEU A 105 11.24 -7.71 4.43
C LEU A 105 11.01 -6.20 4.22
N ALA A 106 12.00 -5.34 4.48
CA ALA A 106 11.90 -3.89 4.25
C ALA A 106 11.75 -3.48 2.78
N VAL A 107 12.29 -4.28 1.86
CA VAL A 107 12.24 -3.99 0.41
C VAL A 107 10.95 -4.55 -0.21
N CYS A 108 10.48 -5.72 0.24
CA CYS A 108 9.28 -6.36 -0.30
C CYS A 108 7.96 -5.83 0.28
N TRP A 109 7.98 -5.16 1.44
CA TRP A 109 6.81 -4.68 2.17
C TRP A 109 6.32 -3.28 1.73
#